data_AF-A0A6I9Q1Z8-F1
#
_entry.id   AF-A0A6I9Q1Z8-F1
#
_cell.length_a   1.000
_cell.length_b   1.000
_cell.length_c   1.000
_cell.angle_alpha   90.00
_cell.angle_beta   90.00
_cell.angle_gamma   90.00
#
_symmetry.space_group_name_H-M   'P 1'
#
loop_
_entity.id
_entity.type
_entity.pdbx_description
1 polymer ?
#
loop_
_entity_poly.entity_id
_entity_poly.type
_entity_poly.pdbx_seq_one_letter_code
_entity_poly.pdbx_strand_id
1 'polypeptide(L)'
;MLKLREEEEEEEEDVQVLLLSTLSSCSCLDPLPALASDGVSLLLHKLSDSSTDIRREATAALMVLSVCEDGMRQVCEEEVLPVLVDLLRDEDVEVQANAAGVIMYAAIINEGKRQCLDLDVIPILLSLVSQDGEEEKDKERKKALVMYSLRALTALAEAPQGRCLLLEQLPLLGRRSEAAEEDQDIRRNAQNAVRVITWTPCNTGDL
;
A
#
# COMPACT_ATOMS: atom_id res chain seq x y z
N MET A 1 8.69 -28.61 -28.88
CA MET A 1 8.53 -29.06 -27.48
C MET A 1 8.82 -27.92 -26.53
N LEU A 2 10.04 -27.36 -26.45
CA LEU A 2 10.31 -26.19 -25.58
C LEU A 2 9.54 -24.93 -26.01
N LYS A 3 9.63 -24.52 -27.28
CA LYS A 3 8.89 -23.35 -27.80
C LYS A 3 7.37 -23.44 -27.64
N LEU A 4 6.79 -24.61 -27.91
CA LEU A 4 5.34 -24.82 -27.75
C LEU A 4 4.92 -24.70 -26.28
N ARG A 5 5.79 -25.12 -25.36
CA ARG A 5 5.53 -25.01 -23.92
C ARG A 5 5.67 -23.56 -23.43
N GLU A 6 6.67 -22.84 -23.93
CA GLU A 6 6.83 -21.40 -23.65
C GLU A 6 5.63 -20.60 -24.18
N GLU A 7 5.15 -20.89 -25.39
CA GLU A 7 3.93 -20.29 -25.97
C GLU A 7 2.67 -20.61 -25.14
N GLU A 8 2.51 -21.87 -24.70
CA GLU A 8 1.39 -22.27 -23.83
C GLU A 8 1.44 -21.57 -22.44
N GLU A 9 2.63 -21.42 -21.85
CA GLU A 9 2.83 -20.74 -20.57
C GLU A 9 2.54 -19.22 -20.69
N GLU A 10 2.93 -18.58 -21.79
CA GLU A 10 2.63 -17.17 -22.09
C GLU A 10 1.12 -16.95 -22.30
N GLU A 11 0.45 -17.82 -23.06
CA GLU A 11 -1.01 -17.77 -23.24
C GLU A 11 -1.77 -17.93 -21.91
N GLU A 12 -1.29 -18.81 -21.02
CA GLU A 12 -1.90 -19.01 -19.70
C GLU A 12 -1.74 -17.76 -18.81
N GLU A 13 -0.57 -17.13 -18.83
CA GLU A 13 -0.29 -15.88 -18.13
C GLU A 13 -1.23 -14.75 -18.60
N ASP A 14 -1.36 -14.56 -19.91
CA ASP A 14 -2.26 -13.55 -20.50
C ASP A 14 -3.71 -13.73 -20.06
N VAL A 15 -4.18 -14.99 -20.01
CA VAL A 15 -5.54 -15.32 -19.54
C VAL A 15 -5.68 -14.95 -18.06
N GLN A 16 -4.67 -15.25 -17.22
CA GLN A 16 -4.72 -14.90 -15.80
C GLN A 16 -4.73 -13.39 -15.57
N VAL A 17 -3.89 -12.64 -16.27
CA VAL A 17 -3.85 -11.17 -16.22
C VAL A 17 -5.20 -10.57 -16.64
N LEU A 18 -5.81 -11.08 -17.71
CA LEU A 18 -7.13 -10.63 -18.14
C LEU A 18 -8.23 -10.93 -17.11
N LEU A 19 -8.18 -12.09 -16.46
CA LEU A 19 -9.14 -12.45 -15.42
C LEU A 19 -9.00 -11.57 -14.18
N LEU A 20 -7.78 -11.29 -13.73
CA LEU A 20 -7.52 -10.44 -12.58
C LEU A 20 -7.92 -8.97 -12.84
N SER A 21 -7.58 -8.43 -14.01
CA SER A 21 -7.99 -7.07 -14.40
C SER A 21 -9.52 -6.94 -14.53
N THR A 22 -10.19 -7.98 -15.02
CA THR A 22 -11.66 -8.04 -15.07
C THR A 22 -12.26 -8.08 -13.66
N LEU A 23 -11.70 -8.92 -12.76
CA LEU A 23 -12.11 -8.98 -11.35
C LEU A 23 -11.96 -7.62 -10.67
N SER A 24 -10.82 -6.94 -10.86
CA SER A 24 -10.56 -5.60 -10.34
C SER A 24 -11.61 -4.60 -10.83
N SER A 25 -11.90 -4.61 -12.14
CA SER A 25 -12.90 -3.73 -12.77
C SER A 25 -14.31 -3.97 -12.22
N CYS A 26 -14.71 -5.23 -12.03
CA CYS A 26 -16.00 -5.56 -11.40
C CYS A 26 -16.05 -5.14 -9.93
N SER A 27 -14.96 -5.37 -9.19
CA SER A 27 -14.86 -5.06 -7.75
C SER A 27 -14.88 -3.56 -7.48
N CYS A 28 -14.45 -2.74 -8.44
CA CYS A 28 -14.57 -1.29 -8.38
C CYS A 28 -16.04 -0.81 -8.37
N LEU A 29 -16.95 -1.60 -8.95
CA LEU A 29 -18.40 -1.32 -8.93
C LEU A 29 -19.05 -1.87 -7.66
N ASP A 30 -18.72 -3.11 -7.30
CA ASP A 30 -19.20 -3.77 -6.08
C ASP A 30 -18.18 -4.82 -5.61
N PRO A 31 -17.47 -4.61 -4.48
CA PRO A 31 -16.49 -5.56 -3.99
C PRO A 31 -17.12 -6.75 -3.26
N LEU A 32 -18.39 -6.66 -2.84
CA LEU A 32 -19.02 -7.66 -1.97
C LEU A 32 -19.08 -9.07 -2.58
N PRO A 33 -19.41 -9.26 -3.87
CA PRO A 33 -19.43 -10.59 -4.47
C PRO A 33 -18.06 -11.28 -4.46
N ALA A 34 -16.99 -10.52 -4.69
CA ALA A 34 -15.62 -11.04 -4.65
C ALA A 34 -15.22 -11.41 -3.21
N LEU A 35 -15.50 -10.53 -2.24
CA LEU A 35 -15.25 -10.78 -0.82
C LEU A 35 -16.05 -11.97 -0.26
N ALA A 36 -17.27 -12.19 -0.76
CA ALA A 36 -18.12 -13.32 -0.37
C ALA A 36 -17.68 -14.65 -0.99
N SER A 37 -16.75 -14.62 -1.96
CA SER A 37 -16.30 -15.79 -2.73
C SER A 37 -14.80 -16.05 -2.55
N ASP A 38 -14.27 -15.81 -1.35
CA ASP A 38 -12.85 -16.00 -0.99
C ASP A 38 -11.87 -15.22 -1.89
N GLY A 39 -12.30 -14.04 -2.37
CA GLY A 39 -11.51 -13.22 -3.29
C GLY A 39 -10.17 -12.77 -2.71
N VAL A 40 -10.11 -12.47 -1.42
CA VAL A 40 -8.85 -12.09 -0.75
C VAL A 40 -7.88 -13.27 -0.70
N SER A 41 -8.34 -14.46 -0.31
CA SER A 41 -7.54 -15.69 -0.28
C SER A 41 -6.99 -16.05 -1.66
N LEU A 42 -7.83 -15.95 -2.69
CA LEU A 42 -7.40 -16.19 -4.07
C LEU A 42 -6.29 -15.22 -4.49
N LEU A 43 -6.46 -13.93 -4.18
CA LEU A 43 -5.46 -12.91 -4.51
C LEU A 43 -4.17 -13.09 -3.73
N LEU A 44 -4.23 -13.48 -2.45
CA LEU A 44 -3.06 -13.79 -1.62
C LEU A 44 -2.14 -14.81 -2.30
N HIS A 45 -2.69 -15.87 -2.89
CA HIS A 45 -1.90 -16.86 -3.62
C HIS A 45 -1.22 -16.29 -4.87
N LYS A 46 -1.81 -15.25 -5.49
CA LYS A 46 -1.27 -14.58 -6.68
C LYS A 46 -0.26 -13.48 -6.36
N LEU A 47 -0.19 -13.03 -5.11
CA LEU A 47 0.81 -12.04 -4.68
C LEU A 47 2.26 -12.56 -4.73
N SER A 48 2.46 -13.88 -4.69
CA SER A 48 3.79 -14.51 -4.75
C SER A 48 4.09 -15.16 -6.12
N ASP A 49 3.33 -14.79 -7.16
CA ASP A 49 3.54 -15.33 -8.50
C ASP A 49 4.89 -14.88 -9.08
N SER A 50 5.51 -15.74 -9.89
CA SER A 50 6.75 -15.39 -10.58
C SER A 50 6.55 -14.30 -11.63
N SER A 51 5.36 -14.20 -12.24
CA SER A 51 5.03 -13.13 -13.18
C SER A 51 4.79 -11.82 -12.44
N THR A 52 5.52 -10.79 -12.84
CA THR A 52 5.32 -9.42 -12.35
C THR A 52 3.95 -8.89 -12.77
N ASP A 53 3.44 -9.24 -13.96
CA ASP A 53 2.13 -8.76 -14.43
C ASP A 53 0.99 -9.39 -13.64
N ILE A 54 1.10 -10.67 -13.27
CA ILE A 54 0.17 -11.30 -12.33
C ILE A 54 0.23 -10.63 -10.96
N ARG A 55 1.42 -10.36 -10.41
CA ARG A 55 1.56 -9.65 -9.13
C ARG A 55 0.96 -8.24 -9.18
N ARG A 56 1.15 -7.50 -10.28
CA ARG A 56 0.57 -6.16 -10.49
C ARG A 56 -0.96 -6.21 -10.44
N GLU A 57 -1.57 -7.08 -11.24
CA GLU A 57 -3.02 -7.21 -11.29
C GLU A 57 -3.60 -7.72 -9.98
N ALA A 58 -2.93 -8.68 -9.33
CA ALA A 58 -3.37 -9.21 -8.05
C ALA A 58 -3.34 -8.16 -6.94
N THR A 59 -2.25 -7.39 -6.84
CA THR A 59 -2.14 -6.29 -5.87
C THR A 59 -3.14 -5.16 -6.16
N ALA A 60 -3.37 -4.84 -7.44
CA ALA A 60 -4.35 -3.83 -7.85
C ALA A 60 -5.78 -4.25 -7.45
N ALA A 61 -6.17 -5.50 -7.75
CA ALA A 61 -7.47 -6.04 -7.37
C ALA A 61 -7.64 -6.06 -5.84
N LEU A 62 -6.61 -6.47 -5.10
CA LEU A 62 -6.64 -6.51 -3.64
C LEU A 62 -6.79 -5.10 -3.04
N MET A 63 -6.13 -4.10 -3.63
CA MET A 63 -6.28 -2.71 -3.24
C MET A 63 -7.71 -2.21 -3.44
N VAL A 64 -8.35 -2.57 -4.55
CA VAL A 64 -9.76 -2.23 -4.80
C VAL A 64 -10.68 -2.86 -3.74
N LEU A 65 -10.47 -4.14 -3.39
CA LEU A 65 -11.24 -4.81 -2.34
C LEU A 65 -11.04 -4.17 -0.96
N SER A 66 -9.86 -3.63 -0.71
CA SER A 66 -9.51 -2.99 0.57
C SER A 66 -10.11 -1.60 0.77
N VAL A 67 -10.85 -1.06 -0.20
CA VAL A 67 -11.51 0.26 -0.07
C VAL A 67 -12.67 0.21 0.94
N CYS A 68 -13.35 -0.92 1.08
CA CYS A 68 -14.42 -1.10 2.05
C CYS A 68 -13.93 -1.79 3.34
N GLU A 69 -14.64 -1.56 4.45
CA GLU A 69 -14.26 -2.10 5.77
C GLU A 69 -14.25 -3.64 5.81
N ASP A 70 -15.11 -4.32 5.05
CA ASP A 70 -15.12 -5.78 4.96
C ASP A 70 -13.84 -6.32 4.35
N GLY A 71 -13.35 -5.70 3.27
CA GLY A 71 -12.07 -6.07 2.65
C GLY A 71 -10.88 -5.76 3.56
N MET A 72 -10.88 -4.62 4.25
CA MET A 72 -9.85 -4.30 5.24
C MET A 72 -9.75 -5.36 6.34
N ARG A 73 -10.91 -5.85 6.82
CA ARG A 73 -10.97 -6.92 7.83
C ARG A 73 -10.44 -8.25 7.29
N GLN A 74 -10.88 -8.69 6.12
CA GLN A 74 -10.39 -9.92 5.50
C GLN A 74 -8.86 -9.89 5.27
N VAL A 75 -8.29 -8.76 4.81
CA VAL A 75 -6.83 -8.60 4.67
C VAL A 75 -6.08 -8.83 5.99
N CYS A 76 -6.66 -8.44 7.12
CA CYS A 76 -6.07 -8.66 8.44
C CYS A 76 -6.29 -10.08 8.97
N GLU A 77 -7.42 -10.71 8.65
CA GLU A 77 -7.80 -12.05 9.10
C GLU A 77 -7.07 -13.16 8.33
N GLU A 78 -6.77 -12.92 7.05
CA GLU A 78 -6.18 -13.91 6.14
C GLU A 78 -4.64 -13.81 6.02
N GLU A 79 -3.97 -13.15 6.98
CA GLU A 79 -2.50 -13.02 7.04
C GLU A 79 -1.88 -12.45 5.75
N VAL A 80 -2.57 -11.51 5.10
CA VAL A 80 -2.10 -10.88 3.85
C VAL A 80 -1.04 -9.82 4.11
N LEU A 81 -1.10 -9.13 5.27
CA LEU A 81 -0.19 -8.03 5.61
C LEU A 81 1.31 -8.40 5.59
N PRO A 82 1.77 -9.55 6.13
CA PRO A 82 3.16 -9.98 5.99
C PRO A 82 3.64 -10.03 4.54
N VAL A 83 2.83 -10.59 3.63
CA VAL A 83 3.17 -10.68 2.20
C VAL A 83 3.25 -9.29 1.57
N LEU A 84 2.33 -8.38 1.92
CA LEU A 84 2.36 -7.00 1.42
C LEU A 84 3.58 -6.22 1.91
N VAL A 85 4.03 -6.46 3.15
CA VAL A 85 5.25 -5.85 3.70
C VAL A 85 6.49 -6.30 2.93
N ASP A 86 6.52 -7.54 2.45
CA ASP A 86 7.58 -8.02 1.56
C ASP A 86 7.48 -7.37 0.17
N LEU A 87 6.27 -7.25 -0.39
CA LEU A 87 6.02 -6.62 -1.69
C LEU A 87 6.31 -5.10 -1.73
N LEU A 88 6.40 -4.42 -0.58
CA LEU A 88 6.94 -3.05 -0.52
C LEU A 88 8.40 -2.96 -1.01
N ARG A 89 9.09 -4.08 -1.15
CA ARG A 89 10.46 -4.19 -1.68
C ARG A 89 10.51 -4.87 -3.05
N ASP A 90 9.37 -5.07 -3.72
CA ASP A 90 9.33 -5.63 -5.07
C ASP A 90 10.16 -4.76 -6.04
N GLU A 91 10.68 -5.35 -7.09
CA GLU A 91 11.42 -4.63 -8.13
C GLU A 91 10.49 -3.73 -8.95
N ASP A 92 9.19 -4.06 -8.97
CA ASP A 92 8.19 -3.30 -9.68
C ASP A 92 7.51 -2.21 -8.85
N VAL A 93 7.59 -0.97 -9.34
CA VAL A 93 7.03 0.21 -8.66
C VAL A 93 5.50 0.16 -8.55
N GLU A 94 4.82 -0.49 -9.49
CA GLU A 94 3.36 -0.58 -9.47
C GLU A 94 2.88 -1.60 -8.43
N VAL A 95 3.57 -2.74 -8.32
CA VAL A 95 3.39 -3.69 -7.20
C VAL A 95 3.63 -3.01 -5.86
N GLN A 96 4.74 -2.26 -5.72
CA GLN A 96 5.03 -1.50 -4.49
C GLN A 96 3.92 -0.49 -4.17
N ALA A 97 3.45 0.26 -5.18
CA ALA A 97 2.42 1.28 -4.99
C ALA A 97 1.11 0.67 -4.53
N ASN A 98 0.67 -0.41 -5.18
CA ASN A 98 -0.56 -1.12 -4.81
C ASN A 98 -0.44 -1.72 -3.41
N ALA A 99 0.70 -2.35 -3.06
CA ALA A 99 0.94 -2.87 -1.73
C ALA A 99 0.88 -1.78 -0.64
N ALA A 100 1.53 -0.63 -0.87
CA ALA A 100 1.44 0.53 0.00
C ALA A 100 0.00 1.05 0.11
N GLY A 101 -0.78 0.99 -0.97
CA GLY A 101 -2.20 1.33 -1.01
C GLY A 101 -3.06 0.41 -0.14
N VAL A 102 -2.84 -0.90 -0.19
CA VAL A 102 -3.53 -1.87 0.68
C VAL A 102 -3.18 -1.61 2.15
N ILE A 103 -1.89 -1.43 2.47
CA ILE A 103 -1.42 -1.13 3.83
C ILE A 103 -2.02 0.18 4.34
N MET A 104 -2.12 1.21 3.50
CA MET A 104 -2.79 2.47 3.82
C MET A 104 -4.25 2.24 4.24
N TYR A 105 -5.00 1.41 3.53
CA TYR A 105 -6.38 1.10 3.88
C TYR A 105 -6.49 0.24 5.14
N ALA A 106 -5.67 -0.81 5.26
CA ALA A 106 -5.65 -1.67 6.46
C ALA A 106 -5.32 -0.88 7.73
N ALA A 107 -4.43 0.12 7.64
CA ALA A 107 -4.07 0.98 8.77
C ALA A 107 -5.19 1.93 9.23
N ILE A 108 -6.32 2.03 8.50
CA ILE A 108 -7.49 2.81 8.94
C ILE A 108 -8.15 2.14 10.16
N ILE A 109 -8.25 0.81 10.14
CA ILE A 109 -8.84 0.04 11.25
C ILE A 109 -7.80 -0.27 12.32
N ASN A 110 -8.23 -0.38 13.58
CA ASN A 110 -7.33 -0.57 14.72
C ASN A 110 -6.51 -1.87 14.63
N GLU A 111 -7.12 -2.96 14.15
CA GLU A 111 -6.46 -4.25 14.04
C GLU A 111 -5.35 -4.23 12.98
N GLY A 112 -5.66 -3.76 11.76
CA GLY A 112 -4.67 -3.61 10.71
C GLY A 112 -3.55 -2.63 11.10
N LYS A 113 -3.88 -1.52 11.78
CA LYS A 113 -2.89 -0.59 12.32
C LYS A 113 -1.92 -1.27 13.29
N ARG A 114 -2.43 -2.09 14.21
CA ARG A 114 -1.63 -2.86 15.17
C ARG A 114 -0.73 -3.87 14.45
N GLN A 115 -1.29 -4.69 13.55
CA GLN A 115 -0.52 -5.68 12.80
C GLN A 115 0.59 -5.04 11.95
N CYS A 116 0.29 -3.93 11.26
CA CYS A 116 1.29 -3.18 10.50
C CYS A 116 2.45 -2.68 11.37
N LEU A 117 2.17 -2.22 12.59
CA LEU A 117 3.21 -1.81 13.55
C LEU A 117 4.01 -3.00 14.06
N ASP A 118 3.36 -4.13 14.34
CA ASP A 118 4.01 -5.38 14.77
C ASP A 118 4.94 -5.95 13.68
N LEU A 119 4.68 -5.64 12.41
CA LEU A 119 5.48 -6.03 11.24
C LEU A 119 6.60 -5.04 10.89
N ASP A 120 6.87 -4.03 11.72
CA ASP A 120 7.92 -3.01 11.51
C ASP A 120 7.85 -2.34 10.12
N VAL A 121 6.64 -1.99 9.66
CA VAL A 121 6.45 -1.42 8.31
C VAL A 121 6.97 0.01 8.15
N ILE A 122 7.07 0.77 9.26
CA ILE A 122 7.39 2.21 9.24
C ILE A 122 8.73 2.53 8.54
N PRO A 123 9.87 1.89 8.87
CA PRO A 123 11.15 2.14 8.20
C PRO A 123 11.09 1.89 6.69
N ILE A 124 10.32 0.90 6.25
CA ILE A 124 10.16 0.56 4.83
C ILE A 124 9.43 1.69 4.11
N LEU A 125 8.28 2.13 4.64
CA LEU A 125 7.51 3.23 4.07
C LEU A 125 8.31 4.54 4.05
N LEU A 126 9.11 4.83 5.09
CA LEU A 126 10.00 5.99 5.12
C LEU A 126 11.08 5.93 4.04
N SER A 127 11.61 4.74 3.76
CA SER A 127 12.58 4.54 2.68
C SER A 127 11.96 4.86 1.31
N LEU A 128 10.71 4.43 1.06
CA LEU A 128 9.97 4.69 -0.18
C LEU A 128 9.64 6.18 -0.33
N VAL A 129 9.23 6.83 0.76
CA VAL A 129 9.03 8.29 0.81
C VAL A 129 10.33 9.06 0.58
N SER A 130 11.51 8.50 0.84
CA SER A 130 12.78 9.19 0.66
C SER A 130 13.31 9.15 -0.77
N GLN A 131 12.73 8.33 -1.64
CA GLN A 131 13.21 8.18 -3.01
C GLN A 131 12.77 9.39 -3.85
N ASP A 132 13.74 10.05 -4.48
CA ASP A 132 13.50 11.13 -5.42
C ASP A 132 13.34 10.54 -6.84
N GLY A 133 12.35 11.02 -7.59
CA GLY A 133 12.05 10.50 -8.92
C GLY A 133 13.03 11.01 -9.97
N GLU A 134 13.98 10.17 -10.41
CA GLU A 134 14.96 10.54 -11.45
C GLU A 134 14.43 10.37 -12.89
N GLU A 135 13.44 9.50 -13.12
CA GLU A 135 12.94 9.16 -14.46
C GLU A 135 11.52 9.65 -14.72
N GLU A 136 11.32 10.44 -15.78
CA GLU A 136 10.03 11.05 -16.12
C GLU A 136 8.93 10.00 -16.45
N LYS A 137 9.31 8.80 -16.91
CA LYS A 137 8.36 7.74 -17.30
C LYS A 137 7.62 7.10 -16.13
N ASP A 138 8.27 7.00 -14.96
CA ASP A 138 7.68 6.39 -13.77
C ASP A 138 7.21 7.43 -12.75
N LYS A 139 7.23 8.70 -13.12
CA LYS A 139 6.88 9.81 -12.23
C LYS A 139 5.48 9.67 -11.62
N GLU A 140 4.49 9.28 -12.43
CA GLU A 140 3.12 9.10 -11.92
C GLU A 140 3.00 7.88 -10.99
N ARG A 141 3.63 6.75 -11.37
CA ARG A 141 3.64 5.53 -10.55
C ARG A 141 4.35 5.77 -9.21
N LYS A 142 5.51 6.43 -9.24
CA LYS A 142 6.26 6.82 -8.04
C LYS A 142 5.50 7.85 -7.21
N LYS A 143 4.78 8.78 -7.83
CA LYS A 143 3.90 9.71 -7.12
C LYS A 143 2.85 8.95 -6.32
N ALA A 144 2.15 7.99 -6.93
CA ALA A 144 1.17 7.15 -6.23
C ALA A 144 1.81 6.40 -5.05
N LEU A 145 2.97 5.75 -5.27
CA LEU A 145 3.72 5.06 -4.23
C LEU A 145 4.06 5.95 -3.02
N VAL A 146 4.62 7.14 -3.28
CA VAL A 146 4.98 8.10 -2.22
C VAL A 146 3.72 8.61 -1.51
N MET A 147 2.65 8.90 -2.24
CA MET A 147 1.38 9.33 -1.65
C MET A 147 0.77 8.26 -0.74
N TYR A 148 0.70 7.01 -1.19
CA TYR A 148 0.17 5.92 -0.36
C TYR A 148 1.05 5.67 0.86
N SER A 149 2.37 5.72 0.71
CA SER A 149 3.31 5.58 1.82
C SER A 149 3.12 6.70 2.86
N LEU A 150 3.02 7.97 2.45
CA LEU A 150 2.75 9.09 3.35
C LEU A 150 1.40 8.96 4.09
N ARG A 151 0.37 8.49 3.38
CA ARG A 151 -0.96 8.29 3.97
C ARG A 151 -0.98 7.11 4.95
N ALA A 152 -0.30 6.02 4.64
CA ALA A 152 -0.10 4.90 5.56
C ALA A 152 0.64 5.36 6.82
N LEU A 153 1.75 6.09 6.69
CA LEU A 153 2.49 6.67 7.81
C LEU A 153 1.60 7.60 8.67
N THR A 154 0.74 8.40 8.02
CA THR A 154 -0.21 9.27 8.72
C THR A 154 -1.23 8.46 9.54
N ALA A 155 -1.79 7.39 8.98
CA ALA A 155 -2.73 6.52 9.68
C ALA A 155 -2.06 5.78 10.86
N LEU A 156 -0.82 5.30 10.67
CA LEU A 156 -0.03 4.66 11.72
C LEU A 156 0.33 5.64 12.85
N ALA A 157 0.57 6.91 12.53
CA ALA A 157 0.85 7.97 13.51
C ALA A 157 -0.34 8.31 14.41
N GLU A 158 -1.55 7.83 14.12
CA GLU A 158 -2.69 7.98 15.03
C GLU A 158 -2.52 7.11 16.27
N ALA A 159 -1.86 5.95 16.16
CA ALA A 159 -1.52 5.10 17.29
C ALA A 159 -0.33 5.69 18.09
N PRO A 160 -0.33 5.60 19.43
CA PRO A 160 0.77 6.13 20.25
C PRO A 160 2.14 5.57 19.87
N GLN A 161 2.24 4.25 19.65
CA GLN A 161 3.49 3.60 19.24
C GLN A 161 3.98 4.11 17.88
N GLY A 162 3.11 4.15 16.87
CA GLY A 162 3.45 4.67 15.54
C GLY A 162 3.87 6.14 15.59
N ARG A 163 3.18 6.97 16.39
CA ARG A 163 3.55 8.37 16.62
C ARG A 163 4.95 8.49 17.21
N CYS A 164 5.26 7.72 18.26
CA CYS A 164 6.58 7.75 18.90
C CYS A 164 7.70 7.44 17.91
N LEU A 165 7.54 6.41 17.08
CA LEU A 165 8.53 6.04 16.07
C LEU A 165 8.70 7.14 15.00
N LEU A 166 7.61 7.78 14.59
CA LEU A 166 7.63 8.80 13.55
C LEU A 166 8.12 10.18 14.00
N LEU A 167 8.10 10.47 15.30
CA LEU A 167 8.67 11.71 15.86
C LEU A 167 10.16 11.84 15.54
N GLU A 168 10.91 10.74 15.54
CA GLU A 168 12.34 10.71 15.20
C GLU A 168 12.60 11.06 13.72
N GLN A 169 11.57 10.93 12.88
CA GLN A 169 11.65 11.02 11.43
C GLN A 169 11.05 12.33 10.88
N LEU A 170 10.68 13.26 11.77
CA LEU A 170 10.17 14.59 11.42
C LEU A 170 11.08 15.39 10.48
N PRO A 171 12.43 15.37 10.59
CA PRO A 171 13.27 16.12 9.66
C PRO A 171 13.08 15.69 8.20
N LEU A 172 12.90 14.39 7.94
CA LEU A 172 12.66 13.85 6.61
C LEU A 172 11.32 14.34 6.05
N LEU A 173 10.24 14.17 6.83
CA LEU A 173 8.89 14.56 6.43
C LEU A 173 8.74 16.09 6.31
N GLY A 174 9.42 16.84 7.18
CA GLY A 174 9.50 18.30 7.16
C GLY A 174 10.06 18.82 5.84
N ARG A 175 11.19 18.28 5.38
CA ARG A 175 11.80 18.67 4.09
C ARG A 175 10.82 18.54 2.93
N ARG A 176 10.09 17.43 2.82
CA ARG A 176 9.10 17.22 1.75
C ARG A 176 7.85 18.09 1.91
N SER A 177 7.48 18.43 3.14
CA SER A 177 6.33 19.31 3.41
C SER A 177 6.57 20.77 2.99
N GLU A 178 7.84 21.19 2.89
CA GLU A 178 8.25 22.57 2.58
C GLU A 178 8.93 22.73 1.21
N ALA A 179 9.29 21.63 0.55
CA ALA A 179 9.97 21.65 -0.75
C ALA A 179 9.09 22.29 -1.84
N ALA A 180 9.51 23.45 -2.35
CA ALA A 180 8.76 24.23 -3.34
C ALA A 180 8.64 23.54 -4.71
N GLU A 181 9.61 22.68 -5.05
CA GLU A 181 9.65 21.90 -6.29
C GLU A 181 8.91 20.56 -6.19
N GLU A 182 8.45 20.17 -4.99
CA GLU A 182 7.72 18.91 -4.76
C GLU A 182 6.31 19.00 -5.36
N ASP A 183 5.80 17.86 -5.84
CA ASP A 183 4.41 17.76 -6.29
C ASP A 183 3.42 18.23 -5.21
N GLN A 184 2.37 18.95 -5.63
CA GLN A 184 1.43 19.59 -4.70
C GLN A 184 0.74 18.58 -3.79
N ASP A 185 0.40 17.39 -4.31
CA ASP A 185 -0.29 16.36 -3.54
C ASP A 185 0.66 15.69 -2.55
N ILE A 186 1.91 15.41 -2.97
CA ILE A 186 2.95 14.86 -2.08
C ILE A 186 3.20 15.84 -0.93
N ARG A 187 3.39 17.12 -1.23
CA ARG A 187 3.61 18.18 -0.24
C ARG A 187 2.46 18.26 0.77
N ARG A 188 1.21 18.23 0.29
CA ARG A 188 0.02 18.28 1.15
C ARG A 188 -0.08 17.05 2.07
N ASN A 189 0.23 15.86 1.55
CA ASN A 189 0.23 14.64 2.35
C ASN A 189 1.35 14.66 3.40
N ALA A 190 2.54 15.16 3.06
CA ALA A 190 3.64 15.34 4.02
C ALA A 190 3.27 16.34 5.12
N GLN A 191 2.65 17.47 4.78
CA GLN A 191 2.13 18.44 5.77
C GLN A 191 1.10 17.82 6.71
N ASN A 192 0.18 17.01 6.19
CA ASN A 192 -0.79 16.29 7.00
C ASN A 192 -0.10 15.29 7.95
N ALA A 193 0.88 14.52 7.46
CA ALA A 193 1.66 13.58 8.27
C ALA A 193 2.36 14.31 9.43
N VAL A 194 3.10 15.39 9.14
CA VAL A 194 3.77 16.21 10.16
C VAL A 194 2.78 16.73 11.19
N ARG A 195 1.61 17.22 10.77
CA ARG A 195 0.57 17.70 11.68
C ARG A 195 0.05 16.62 12.62
N VAL A 196 -0.18 15.40 12.11
CA VAL A 196 -0.69 14.27 12.92
C VAL A 196 0.40 13.76 13.89
N ILE A 197 1.64 13.69 13.43
CA ILE A 197 2.78 13.22 14.25
C ILE A 197 3.08 14.20 15.40
N THR A 198 3.05 15.50 15.11
CA THR A 198 3.32 16.56 16.11
C THR A 198 2.13 16.87 17.02
N TRP A 199 0.96 16.27 16.75
CA TRP A 199 -0.22 16.52 17.56
C TRP A 199 -0.04 15.94 18.97
N THR A 200 -0.07 16.82 19.96
CA THR A 200 -0.23 16.47 21.37
C THR A 200 -1.66 16.84 21.79
N PRO A 201 -2.42 15.95 22.44
CA PRO A 201 -3.64 16.37 23.12
C PRO A 201 -3.22 17.46 24.11
N CYS A 202 -3.88 18.63 24.07
CA CYS A 202 -3.68 19.64 25.09
C CYS A 202 -3.86 18.96 26.46
N ASN A 203 -2.83 19.03 27.32
CA ASN A 203 -2.96 18.68 28.73
C ASN A 203 -4.20 19.38 29.27
N THR A 204 -5.29 18.65 29.48
CA THR A 204 -6.29 19.07 30.45
C THR A 204 -5.62 18.90 31.81
N GLY A 205 -5.24 20.04 32.39
CA GLY A 205 -4.43 20.25 33.60
C GLY A 205 -4.53 19.20 34.71
N ASP A 206 -3.49 19.03 35.51
CA ASP A 206 -3.17 20.03 36.54
C ASP A 206 -4.44 20.72 37.06
N LEU A 207 -5.23 19.97 37.82
CA LEU A 207 -6.10 20.43 38.90
C LEU A 207 -6.03 19.44 40.07
#